data_AF-A0A497PTH8-F1
#
_entry.id   AF-A0A497PTH8-F1
#
_cell.length_a   1.000
_cell.length_b   1.000
_cell.length_c   1.000
_cell.angle_alpha   90.00
_cell.angle_beta   90.00
_cell.angle_gamma   90.00
#
_symmetry.space_group_name_H-M   'P 1'
#
loop_
_entity.id
_entity.type
_entity.pdbx_description
1 polymer ?
#
loop_
_entity_poly.entity_id
_entity_poly.type
_entity_poly.pdbx_seq_one_letter_code
_entity_poly.pdbx_strand_id
1 'polypeptide(L)'
;MRANLALRGGRCHLMVLRRLTILQELARTRTRHFRYVFFEWLRHDWWLLTLGVAITLSASIHYYVTMLHWTEPGFALDDSWIHVQYARTIFEGRPWQYSPGHPSTGSTSPLWSLILSPVFVLGYARYTVVNAVITIAVFFYSV
;
A
#
# COMPACT_ATOMS: atom_id res chain seq x y z
N MET A 1 -22.26 -33.09 51.85
CA MET A 1 -22.15 -31.70 51.33
C MET A 1 -21.14 -31.59 50.15
N ARG A 2 -21.20 -32.45 49.10
CA ARG A 2 -20.24 -32.40 47.97
C ARG A 2 -20.82 -32.67 46.55
N ALA A 3 -22.09 -33.04 46.40
CA ALA A 3 -22.64 -33.42 45.08
C ALA A 3 -23.14 -32.25 44.20
N ASN A 4 -23.41 -31.07 44.78
CA ASN A 4 -23.99 -29.93 44.05
C ASN A 4 -22.98 -28.98 43.37
N LEU A 5 -21.67 -29.09 43.65
CA LEU A 5 -20.66 -28.25 42.98
C LEU A 5 -20.27 -28.78 41.59
N ALA A 6 -20.26 -30.11 41.37
CA ALA A 6 -19.85 -30.71 40.10
C ALA A 6 -20.87 -30.46 38.96
N LEU A 7 -22.16 -30.48 39.26
CA LEU A 7 -23.24 -30.27 38.28
C LEU A 7 -23.40 -28.79 37.88
N ARG A 8 -22.96 -27.83 38.71
CA ARG A 8 -22.91 -26.40 38.35
C ARG A 8 -21.73 -26.08 37.44
N GLY A 9 -20.57 -26.72 37.64
CA GLY A 9 -19.40 -26.56 36.78
C GLY A 9 -19.62 -27.04 35.34
N GLY A 10 -20.25 -28.20 35.16
CA GLY A 10 -20.52 -28.78 33.83
C GLY A 10 -21.51 -27.96 32.98
N ARG A 11 -22.53 -27.34 33.58
CA ARG A 11 -23.50 -26.48 32.86
C ARG A 11 -22.89 -25.16 32.42
N CYS A 12 -22.03 -24.56 33.26
CA CYS A 12 -21.32 -23.34 32.91
C CYS A 12 -20.35 -23.57 31.73
N HIS A 13 -19.62 -24.68 31.76
CA HIS A 13 -18.70 -25.07 30.70
C HIS A 13 -19.41 -25.36 29.37
N LEU A 14 -20.57 -26.03 29.40
CA LEU A 14 -21.36 -26.32 28.20
C LEU A 14 -21.97 -25.04 27.57
N MET A 15 -22.36 -24.07 28.40
CA MET A 15 -22.89 -22.79 27.95
C MET A 15 -21.82 -21.90 27.30
N VAL A 16 -20.61 -21.89 27.87
CA VAL A 16 -19.44 -21.20 27.29
C VAL A 16 -19.06 -21.83 25.95
N LEU A 17 -18.99 -23.16 25.86
CA LEU A 17 -18.67 -23.86 24.62
C LEU A 17 -19.70 -23.58 23.52
N ARG A 18 -21.01 -23.66 23.82
CA ARG A 18 -22.08 -23.29 22.85
C ARG A 18 -21.96 -21.84 22.37
N ARG A 19 -21.65 -20.90 23.26
CA ARG A 19 -21.49 -19.49 22.90
C ARG A 19 -20.28 -19.28 21.99
N LEU A 20 -19.18 -19.99 22.22
CA LEU A 20 -18.00 -19.96 21.35
C LEU A 20 -18.27 -20.57 19.97
N THR A 21 -19.04 -21.66 19.87
CA THR A 21 -19.39 -22.25 18.56
C THR A 21 -20.26 -21.30 17.73
N ILE A 22 -21.26 -20.66 18.35
CA ILE A 22 -22.12 -19.67 17.68
C ILE A 22 -21.30 -18.47 17.21
N LEU A 23 -20.39 -17.95 18.03
CA LEU A 23 -19.52 -16.84 17.63
C LEU A 23 -18.57 -17.22 16.49
N GLN A 24 -18.04 -18.45 16.49
CA GLN A 24 -17.21 -18.96 15.40
C GLN A 24 -18.01 -19.10 14.10
N GLU A 25 -19.26 -19.54 14.17
CA GLU A 25 -20.12 -19.72 13.00
C GLU A 25 -20.62 -18.39 12.42
N LEU A 26 -20.89 -17.40 13.28
CA LEU A 26 -21.18 -16.02 12.89
C LEU A 26 -19.96 -15.32 12.26
N ALA A 27 -18.76 -15.51 12.82
CA ALA A 27 -17.53 -14.99 12.21
C ALA A 27 -17.25 -15.64 10.84
N ARG A 28 -17.55 -16.94 10.70
CA ARG A 28 -17.37 -17.70 9.45
C ARG A 28 -18.39 -17.31 8.37
N THR A 29 -19.65 -17.06 8.73
CA THR A 29 -20.68 -16.60 7.77
C THR A 29 -20.43 -15.16 7.34
N ARG A 30 -20.03 -14.26 8.25
CA ARG A 30 -19.63 -12.89 7.91
C ARG A 30 -18.45 -12.84 6.94
N THR A 31 -17.40 -13.63 7.18
CA THR A 31 -16.22 -13.69 6.30
C THR A 31 -16.53 -14.32 4.93
N ARG A 32 -17.40 -15.34 4.88
CA ARG A 32 -17.88 -15.89 3.60
C ARG A 32 -18.68 -14.86 2.82
N HIS A 33 -19.66 -14.20 3.45
CA HIS A 33 -20.50 -13.21 2.77
C HIS A 33 -19.68 -12.04 2.20
N PHE A 34 -18.72 -11.52 2.97
CA PHE A 34 -17.80 -10.49 2.49
C PHE A 34 -17.00 -10.95 1.26
N ARG A 35 -16.44 -12.17 1.29
CA ARG A 35 -15.73 -12.73 0.13
C ARG A 35 -16.64 -12.86 -1.08
N TYR A 36 -17.87 -13.37 -0.92
CA TYR A 36 -18.80 -13.52 -2.02
C TYR A 36 -19.17 -12.17 -2.65
N VAL A 37 -19.55 -11.18 -1.84
CA VAL A 37 -19.88 -9.84 -2.33
C VAL A 37 -18.69 -9.19 -3.04
N PHE A 38 -17.48 -9.33 -2.48
CA PHE A 38 -16.25 -8.79 -3.09
C PHE A 38 -15.93 -9.45 -4.44
N PHE A 39 -15.96 -10.79 -4.53
CA PHE A 39 -15.68 -11.50 -5.78
C PHE A 39 -16.78 -11.30 -6.83
N GLU A 40 -18.03 -11.14 -6.40
CA GLU A 40 -19.17 -10.88 -7.28
C GLU A 40 -19.14 -9.45 -7.84
N TRP A 41 -18.77 -8.47 -7.01
CA TRP A 41 -18.45 -7.11 -7.43
C TRP A 41 -17.29 -7.08 -8.45
N LEU A 42 -16.17 -7.74 -8.14
CA LEU A 42 -14.99 -7.82 -9.01
C LEU A 42 -15.31 -8.46 -10.38
N ARG A 43 -16.22 -9.45 -10.40
CA ARG A 43 -16.67 -10.14 -11.61
C ARG A 43 -17.65 -9.30 -12.44
N HIS A 44 -18.43 -8.41 -11.83
CA HIS A 44 -19.38 -7.56 -12.55
C HIS A 44 -18.70 -6.32 -13.14
N ASP A 45 -17.78 -5.72 -12.38
CA ASP A 45 -17.15 -4.44 -12.70
C ASP A 45 -15.73 -4.58 -13.28
N TRP A 46 -15.37 -5.77 -13.79
CA TRP A 46 -14.05 -6.02 -14.39
C TRP A 46 -13.71 -5.04 -15.51
N TRP A 47 -14.71 -4.60 -16.27
CA TRP A 47 -14.55 -3.63 -17.34
C TRP A 47 -14.13 -2.25 -16.81
N LEU A 48 -14.64 -1.82 -15.64
CA LEU A 48 -14.23 -0.57 -14.99
C LEU A 48 -12.77 -0.63 -14.55
N LEU A 49 -12.32 -1.78 -14.05
CA LEU A 49 -10.91 -2.00 -13.70
C LEU A 49 -10.03 -1.91 -14.94
N THR A 50 -10.39 -2.59 -16.03
CA THR A 50 -9.64 -2.51 -17.29
C THR A 50 -9.60 -1.10 -17.87
N LEU A 51 -10.71 -0.37 -17.79
CA LEU A 51 -10.80 1.02 -18.21
C LEU A 51 -9.90 1.92 -17.35
N GLY A 52 -9.92 1.74 -16.03
CA GLY A 52 -9.05 2.46 -15.09
C GLY A 52 -7.56 2.25 -15.41
N VAL A 53 -7.15 1.00 -15.59
CA VAL A 53 -5.77 0.66 -15.99
C VAL A 53 -5.41 1.29 -17.34
N ALA A 54 -6.28 1.21 -18.34
CA ALA A 54 -6.04 1.79 -19.65
C ALA A 54 -5.88 3.33 -19.58
N ILE A 55 -6.70 4.01 -18.78
CA ILE A 55 -6.61 5.46 -18.55
C ILE A 55 -5.29 5.80 -17.85
N THR A 56 -4.91 5.08 -16.80
CA THR A 56 -3.64 5.30 -16.06
C THR A 56 -2.43 5.15 -16.98
N LEU A 57 -2.39 4.08 -17.79
CA LEU A 57 -1.30 3.83 -18.74
C LEU A 57 -1.25 4.92 -19.82
N SER A 58 -2.40 5.26 -20.40
CA SER A 58 -2.50 6.31 -21.43
C SER A 58 -2.02 7.67 -20.90
N ALA A 59 -2.47 8.07 -19.71
CA ALA A 59 -2.05 9.32 -19.07
C ALA A 59 -0.55 9.33 -18.76
N SER A 60 0.00 8.21 -18.27
CA SER A 60 1.42 8.08 -17.95
C SER A 60 2.30 8.13 -19.20
N ILE A 61 1.89 7.45 -20.29
CA ILE A 61 2.55 7.51 -21.59
C ILE A 61 2.50 8.94 -22.14
N HIS A 62 1.33 9.58 -22.13
CA HIS A 62 1.17 10.94 -22.62
C HIS A 62 2.08 11.93 -21.86
N TYR A 63 2.12 11.83 -20.53
CA TYR A 63 3.01 12.63 -19.70
C TYR A 63 4.49 12.41 -20.06
N TYR A 64 4.93 11.15 -20.13
CA TYR A 64 6.32 10.82 -20.40
C TYR A 64 6.76 11.27 -21.80
N VAL A 65 5.92 11.02 -22.82
CA VAL A 65 6.15 11.49 -24.18
C VAL A 65 6.22 13.02 -24.22
N THR A 66 5.31 13.71 -23.53
CA THR A 66 5.34 15.17 -23.45
C THR A 66 6.65 15.66 -22.84
N MET A 67 7.10 15.06 -21.74
CA MET A 67 8.40 15.43 -21.16
C MET A 67 9.53 15.26 -22.16
N LEU A 68 9.61 14.15 -22.89
CA LEU A 68 10.64 13.93 -23.92
C LEU A 68 10.61 14.95 -25.07
N HIS A 69 9.46 15.56 -25.37
CA HIS A 69 9.35 16.59 -26.41
C HIS A 69 9.84 17.96 -25.94
N TRP A 70 9.72 18.26 -24.64
CA TRP A 70 10.01 19.60 -24.09
C TRP A 70 11.34 19.66 -23.33
N THR A 71 11.76 18.58 -22.66
CA THR A 71 12.91 18.57 -21.76
C THR A 71 13.41 17.14 -21.45
N GLU A 72 14.35 17.01 -20.52
CA GLU A 72 14.74 15.73 -19.95
C GLU A 72 13.66 15.19 -19.00
N PRO A 73 13.45 13.86 -18.92
CA PRO A 73 12.53 13.26 -17.97
C PRO A 73 12.74 13.80 -16.55
N GLY A 74 11.65 14.26 -15.94
CA GLY A 74 11.62 14.79 -14.58
C GLY A 74 10.19 14.83 -14.06
N PHE A 75 10.02 15.18 -12.79
CA PHE A 75 8.70 15.38 -12.21
C PHE A 75 8.23 16.81 -12.44
N ALA A 76 6.93 16.96 -12.75
CA ALA A 76 6.31 18.27 -12.98
C ALA A 76 6.14 19.09 -11.70
N LEU A 77 5.96 18.41 -10.56
CA LEU A 77 5.80 19.03 -9.24
C LEU A 77 7.04 18.79 -8.37
N ASP A 78 7.36 19.78 -7.54
CA ASP A 78 8.44 19.79 -6.57
C ASP A 78 8.26 18.74 -5.46
N ASP A 79 7.01 18.45 -5.06
CA ASP A 79 6.70 17.41 -4.06
C ASP A 79 7.32 16.04 -4.39
N SER A 80 7.32 15.66 -5.68
CA SER A 80 7.93 14.39 -6.11
C SER A 80 9.44 14.38 -5.85
N TRP A 81 10.12 15.51 -6.07
CA TRP A 81 11.54 15.66 -5.78
C TRP A 81 11.84 15.63 -4.29
N ILE A 82 10.94 16.16 -3.44
CA ILE A 82 11.08 16.08 -1.98
C ILE A 82 11.09 14.62 -1.52
N HIS A 83 10.19 13.78 -2.05
CA HIS A 83 10.17 12.35 -1.71
C HIS A 83 11.43 11.62 -2.15
N VAL A 84 11.95 11.94 -3.35
CA VAL A 84 13.22 11.39 -3.86
C VAL A 84 14.40 11.84 -3.00
N GLN A 85 14.41 13.08 -2.51
CA GLN A 85 15.46 13.57 -1.62
C GLN A 85 15.46 12.83 -0.28
N TYR A 86 14.30 12.60 0.33
CA TYR A 86 14.22 11.77 1.54
C TYR A 86 14.61 10.31 1.27
N ALA A 87 14.20 9.75 0.12
CA ALA A 87 14.60 8.41 -0.29
C ALA A 87 16.13 8.29 -0.42
N ARG A 88 16.77 9.32 -0.96
CA ARG A 88 18.22 9.42 -1.08
C ARG A 88 18.89 9.42 0.29
N THR A 89 18.44 10.26 1.21
CA THR A 89 19.08 10.37 2.53
C THR A 89 18.87 9.12 3.38
N ILE A 90 17.73 8.44 3.24
CA ILE A 90 17.53 7.09 3.78
C ILE A 90 18.56 6.11 3.23
N PHE A 91 18.75 6.08 1.90
CA PHE A 91 19.73 5.19 1.25
C PHE A 91 21.17 5.49 1.69
N GLU A 92 21.51 6.76 1.87
CA GLU A 92 22.84 7.20 2.33
C GLU A 92 23.07 7.01 3.85
N GLY A 93 22.15 6.37 4.57
CA GLY A 93 22.27 6.09 6.00
C GLY A 93 21.98 7.27 6.92
N ARG A 94 21.31 8.31 6.40
CA ARG A 94 20.93 9.54 7.11
C ARG A 94 19.42 9.75 7.04
N PRO A 95 18.60 8.81 7.55
CA PRO A 95 17.17 8.88 7.40
C PRO A 95 16.60 10.16 8.04
N TRP A 96 15.53 10.69 7.44
CA TRP A 96 14.79 11.86 7.94
C TRP A 96 15.60 13.15 7.99
N GLN A 97 16.68 13.23 7.20
CA GLN A 97 17.41 14.46 6.95
C GLN A 97 17.06 14.94 5.54
N TYR A 98 16.50 16.14 5.42
CA TYR A 98 16.37 16.77 4.10
C TYR A 98 17.72 17.37 3.67
N SER A 99 18.36 18.06 4.62
CA SER A 99 19.72 18.60 4.50
C SER A 99 20.68 17.82 5.42
N PRO A 100 21.91 17.52 4.98
CA PRO A 100 22.93 16.86 5.80
C PRO A 100 23.08 17.46 7.20
N GLY A 101 23.01 16.61 8.24
CA GLY A 101 23.21 17.01 9.63
C GLY A 101 21.99 17.65 10.29
N HIS A 102 20.90 17.89 9.56
CA HIS A 102 19.69 18.52 10.08
C HIS A 102 18.47 17.60 9.92
N PRO A 103 17.96 17.02 11.03
CA PRO A 103 16.69 16.30 11.02
C PRO A 103 15.55 17.21 10.52
N SER A 104 14.66 16.65 9.70
CA SER A 104 13.50 17.35 9.16
C SER A 104 12.27 16.46 9.18
N THR A 105 11.13 17.03 9.56
CA THR A 105 9.82 16.37 9.58
C THR A 105 8.99 16.66 8.32
N GLY A 106 9.61 17.20 7.27
CA GLY A 106 8.92 17.56 6.03
C GLY A 106 8.52 16.39 5.13
N SER A 107 8.72 15.13 5.55
CA SER A 107 8.26 13.96 4.79
C SER A 107 6.78 13.73 5.06
N THR A 108 5.93 14.13 4.11
CA THR A 108 4.47 13.93 4.15
C THR A 108 4.04 12.50 3.82
N SER A 109 4.96 11.69 3.25
CA SER A 109 4.75 10.27 2.93
C SER A 109 6.00 9.43 3.26
N PRO A 110 6.30 9.17 4.55
CA PRO A 110 7.51 8.45 4.96
C PRO A 110 7.63 7.04 4.36
N LEU A 111 6.51 6.33 4.25
CA LEU A 111 6.48 4.99 3.64
C LEU A 111 6.87 5.04 2.15
N TRP A 112 6.43 6.07 1.43
CA TRP A 112 6.79 6.25 0.03
C TRP A 112 8.28 6.51 -0.14
N SER A 113 8.87 7.38 0.69
CA SER A 113 10.32 7.60 0.69
C SER A 113 11.13 6.34 1.02
N LEU A 114 10.62 5.47 1.90
CA LEU A 114 11.22 4.16 2.18
C LEU A 114 11.14 3.21 0.99
N ILE A 115 10.00 3.16 0.29
CA ILE A 115 9.83 2.33 -0.92
C ILE A 115 10.77 2.79 -2.04
N LEU A 116 11.01 4.11 -2.15
CA LEU A 116 11.88 4.68 -3.16
C LEU A 116 13.37 4.56 -2.84
N SER A 117 13.79 4.40 -1.57
CA SER A 117 15.21 4.40 -1.20
C SER A 117 16.07 3.36 -1.94
N PRO A 118 15.59 2.13 -2.25
CA PRO A 118 16.38 1.14 -2.99
C PRO A 118 16.67 1.53 -4.45
N VAL A 119 15.95 2.51 -5.03
CA VAL A 119 16.19 2.99 -6.40
C VAL A 119 17.64 3.45 -6.58
N PHE A 120 18.25 4.01 -5.54
CA PHE A 120 19.63 4.52 -5.57
C PHE A 120 20.71 3.42 -5.68
N VAL A 121 20.35 2.13 -5.55
CA VAL A 121 21.23 1.01 -5.92
C VAL A 121 21.57 1.04 -7.42
N LEU A 122 20.64 1.51 -8.25
CA LEU A 122 20.82 1.63 -9.70
C LEU A 122 21.68 2.85 -10.10
N GLY A 123 22.00 3.72 -9.13
CA GLY A 123 22.78 4.94 -9.32
C GLY A 123 22.00 6.23 -9.08
N TYR A 124 22.71 7.36 -9.11
CA TYR A 124 22.18 8.70 -8.81
C TYR A 124 21.87 9.52 -10.06
N ALA A 125 22.06 8.96 -11.26
CA ALA A 125 21.77 9.66 -12.49
C ALA A 125 20.28 10.02 -12.55
N ARG A 126 19.99 11.30 -12.84
CA ARG A 126 18.62 11.83 -12.91
C ARG A 126 17.70 10.93 -13.74
N TYR A 127 18.16 10.54 -14.93
CA TYR A 127 17.43 9.67 -15.84
C TYR A 127 17.05 8.33 -15.18
N THR A 128 18.00 7.66 -14.51
CA THR A 128 17.76 6.38 -13.84
C THR A 128 16.75 6.51 -12.70
N VAL A 129 16.93 7.52 -11.84
CA VAL A 129 16.07 7.72 -10.66
C VAL A 129 14.64 8.07 -11.11
N VAL A 130 14.48 9.01 -12.04
CA VAL A 130 13.17 9.43 -12.53
C VAL A 130 12.43 8.26 -13.18
N ASN A 131 13.08 7.50 -14.06
CA ASN A 131 12.45 6.37 -14.74
C ASN A 131 12.07 5.24 -13.77
N ALA A 132 12.91 4.95 -12.78
CA ALA A 132 12.57 3.97 -11.76
C ALA A 132 11.36 4.41 -10.93
N VAL A 133 11.31 5.68 -10.50
CA VAL A 133 10.19 6.24 -9.73
C VAL A 133 8.90 6.23 -10.55
N ILE A 134 8.93 6.65 -11.81
CA ILE A 134 7.76 6.61 -12.71
C ILE A 134 7.28 5.16 -12.88
N THR A 135 8.19 4.20 -13.07
CA THR A 135 7.84 2.79 -13.22
C THR A 135 7.15 2.24 -11.96
N ILE A 136 7.68 2.56 -10.77
CA ILE A 136 7.07 2.17 -9.50
C ILE A 136 5.68 2.82 -9.37
N ALA A 137 5.56 4.12 -9.65
CA ALA A 137 4.28 4.83 -9.56
C ALA A 137 3.23 4.21 -10.50
N VAL A 138 3.56 3.96 -11.77
CA VAL A 138 2.66 3.33 -12.74
C VAL A 138 2.20 1.96 -12.26
N PHE A 139 3.11 1.15 -11.71
CA PHE A 139 2.75 -0.14 -11.13
C PHE A 139 1.73 0.01 -9.98
N PHE A 140 1.98 0.92 -9.03
CA PHE A 140 1.07 1.13 -7.89
C PHE A 140 -0.30 1.72 -8.30
N TYR A 141 -0.36 2.52 -9.37
CA TYR A 141 -1.63 3.10 -9.85
C TYR A 141 -2.41 2.18 -10.81
N SER A 142 -1.83 1.07 -11.26
CA SER A 142 -2.44 0.12 -12.20
C SER A 142 -2.87 -1.21 -11.57
N VAL A 143 -2.59 -1.40 -10.28
CA VAL A 143 -2.97 -2.60 -9.49
C VAL A 143 -4.03 -2.22 -8.47
#